data_AF-A0A1Z8RBJ3-F1
#
_entry.id   AF-A0A1Z8RBJ3-F1
#
_cell.length_a   1.000
_cell.length_b   1.000
_cell.length_c   1.000
_cell.angle_alpha   90.00
_cell.angle_beta   90.00
_cell.angle_gamma   90.00
#
_symmetry.space_group_name_H-M   'P 1'
#
loop_
_entity.id
_entity.type
_entity.pdbx_description
1 polymer ?
#
loop_
_entity_poly.entity_id
_entity_poly.type
_entity_poly.pdbx_seq_one_letter_code
_entity_poly.pdbx_strand_id
1 'polypeptide(L)'
;MDSKKVLLATIATLGVIASIYLFLEGKTAFEEYTHWKSREAVLEKELEQLRVEAKNHREFLDRLRRDPQYQDAVARKELGYGSAGERLYRFPEIDGNKELK
;
A
#
# COMPACT_ATOMS: atom_id res chain seq x y z
N MET A 1 -42.86 -34.90 -42.89
CA MET A 1 -42.08 -34.90 -41.62
C MET A 1 -43.01 -34.41 -40.53
N ASP A 2 -43.11 -35.13 -39.41
CA ASP A 2 -44.13 -34.90 -38.39
C ASP A 2 -43.97 -33.49 -37.78
N SER A 3 -44.92 -32.58 -38.02
CA SER A 3 -44.77 -31.14 -37.74
C SER A 3 -44.44 -30.83 -36.27
N LYS A 4 -44.87 -31.71 -35.35
CA LYS A 4 -44.54 -31.65 -33.92
C LYS A 4 -43.05 -31.89 -33.65
N LYS A 5 -42.43 -32.82 -34.39
CA LYS A 5 -41.00 -33.13 -34.26
C LYS A 5 -40.14 -31.99 -34.81
N VAL A 6 -40.59 -31.32 -35.87
CA VAL A 6 -39.93 -30.13 -36.42
C VAL A 6 -39.99 -28.96 -35.43
N LEU A 7 -41.15 -28.71 -34.82
CA LEU A 7 -41.30 -27.68 -33.78
C LEU A 7 -40.42 -27.94 -32.55
N LEU A 8 -40.40 -29.18 -32.05
CA LEU A 8 -39.52 -29.58 -30.95
C LEU A 8 -38.05 -29.40 -31.29
N ALA A 9 -37.64 -29.77 -32.51
CA ALA A 9 -36.26 -29.57 -32.97
C ALA A 9 -35.88 -28.09 -33.02
N THR A 10 -36.77 -27.22 -33.51
CA THR A 10 -36.52 -25.76 -33.55
C THR A 10 -36.43 -25.11 -32.17
N ILE A 11 -37.23 -25.56 -31.20
CA ILE A 11 -37.16 -25.06 -29.82
C ILE A 11 -35.88 -25.53 -29.15
N ALA A 12 -35.50 -26.80 -29.38
CA ALA A 12 -34.26 -27.36 -28.85
C ALA A 12 -33.02 -26.61 -29.39
N THR A 13 -32.97 -26.30 -30.69
CA THR A 13 -31.84 -25.56 -31.27
C THR A 13 -31.77 -24.14 -30.73
N LEU A 14 -32.90 -23.44 -30.60
CA LEU A 14 -32.95 -22.12 -29.96
C LEU A 14 -32.46 -22.15 -28.51
N GLY A 15 -32.87 -23.17 -27.74
CA GLY A 15 -32.43 -23.35 -26.36
C GLY A 15 -30.91 -23.58 -26.24
N VAL A 16 -30.34 -24.35 -27.16
CA VAL A 16 -28.89 -24.58 -27.22
C VAL A 16 -28.14 -23.28 -27.55
N ILE A 17 -28.61 -22.50 -28.53
CA ILE A 17 -28.00 -21.21 -28.90
C ILE A 17 -28.03 -20.24 -27.72
N ALA A 18 -29.18 -20.11 -27.04
CA ALA A 18 -29.31 -19.25 -25.87
C ALA A 18 -28.39 -19.67 -24.72
N SER A 19 -28.26 -20.98 -24.50
CA SER A 19 -27.37 -21.53 -23.45
C SER A 19 -25.89 -21.24 -23.74
N ILE A 20 -25.47 -21.37 -25.00
CA ILE A 20 -24.09 -21.06 -25.41
C ILE A 20 -23.81 -19.57 -25.23
N TYR A 21 -24.76 -18.71 -25.61
CA TYR A 21 -24.62 -17.26 -25.47
C TYR A 21 -24.45 -16.85 -23.99
N LEU A 22 -25.33 -17.33 -23.11
CA LEU A 22 -25.24 -17.09 -21.66
C LEU A 22 -23.93 -17.63 -21.07
N PHE A 23 -23.45 -18.77 -21.54
CA PHE A 23 -22.21 -19.37 -21.04
C PHE A 23 -20.98 -18.53 -21.39
N LEU A 24 -20.93 -17.94 -22.58
CA LEU A 24 -19.84 -17.07 -23.00
C LEU A 24 -19.82 -15.77 -22.17
N GLU A 25 -20.98 -15.15 -21.98
CA GLU A 25 -21.12 -13.90 -21.21
C GLU A 25 -20.88 -14.12 -19.70
N GLY A 26 -21.29 -15.28 -19.18
CA GLY A 26 -21.00 -15.67 -17.80
C GLY A 26 -19.50 -15.87 -17.54
N LYS A 27 -18.76 -16.41 -18.53
CA LYS A 27 -17.30 -16.59 -18.42
C LYS A 27 -16.56 -15.26 -18.34
N THR A 28 -16.92 -14.29 -19.17
CA THR A 28 -16.28 -12.96 -19.14
C THR A 28 -16.50 -12.26 -17.81
N ALA A 29 -17.70 -12.37 -17.23
CA ALA A 29 -17.99 -11.82 -15.90
C ALA A 29 -17.19 -12.52 -14.79
N PHE A 30 -16.97 -13.84 -14.91
CA PHE A 30 -16.21 -14.60 -13.93
C PHE A 30 -14.71 -14.30 -13.99
N GLU A 31 -14.15 -14.13 -15.20
CA GLU A 31 -12.77 -13.72 -15.41
C GLU A 31 -12.50 -12.33 -14.83
N GLU A 32 -13.38 -11.36 -15.09
CA GLU A 32 -13.28 -10.05 -14.45
C GLU A 32 -13.33 -10.18 -12.93
N TYR A 33 -14.29 -10.91 -12.37
CA TYR A 33 -14.39 -11.09 -10.92
C TYR A 33 -13.10 -11.63 -10.29
N THR A 34 -12.44 -12.62 -10.92
CA THR A 34 -11.16 -13.13 -10.43
C THR A 34 -10.04 -12.09 -10.52
N HIS A 35 -10.06 -11.26 -11.56
CA HIS A 35 -9.13 -10.14 -11.70
C HIS A 35 -9.32 -9.11 -10.57
N TRP A 36 -10.55 -8.69 -10.30
CA TRP A 36 -10.88 -7.77 -9.19
C TRP A 36 -10.46 -8.33 -7.83
N LYS A 37 -10.69 -9.62 -7.58
CA LYS A 37 -10.31 -10.28 -6.32
C LYS A 37 -8.80 -10.33 -6.11
N SER A 38 -8.02 -10.58 -7.16
CA SER A 38 -6.55 -10.55 -7.05
C SER A 38 -6.00 -9.16 -6.75
N ARG A 39 -6.63 -8.11 -7.29
CA ARG A 39 -6.28 -6.71 -7.02
C ARG A 39 -6.57 -6.31 -5.58
N GLU A 40 -7.67 -6.79 -5.00
CA GLU A 40 -8.04 -6.51 -3.61
C GLU A 40 -6.95 -6.96 -2.63
N ALA A 41 -6.43 -8.18 -2.78
CA ALA A 41 -5.37 -8.70 -1.91
C ALA A 41 -4.04 -7.92 -2.04
N VAL A 42 -3.73 -7.43 -3.25
CA VAL A 42 -2.54 -6.59 -3.48
C VAL A 42 -2.74 -5.21 -2.84
N LEU A 43 -3.89 -4.58 -3.05
CA LEU A 43 -4.23 -3.28 -2.50
C LEU A 43 -4.25 -3.28 -0.97
N GLU A 44 -4.77 -4.35 -0.34
CA GLU A 44 -4.76 -4.50 1.11
C GLU A 44 -3.33 -4.58 1.66
N LYS A 45 -2.47 -5.35 0.99
CA LYS A 45 -1.06 -5.45 1.37
C LYS A 45 -0.33 -4.11 1.21
N GLU A 46 -0.57 -3.40 0.12
CA GLU A 46 0.01 -2.07 -0.13
C GLU A 46 -0.45 -1.05 0.92
N LEU A 47 -1.74 -1.07 1.29
CA LEU A 47 -2.28 -0.23 2.36
C LEU A 47 -1.60 -0.50 3.71
N GLU A 48 -1.38 -1.77 4.04
CA GLU A 48 -0.71 -2.12 5.29
C GLU A 48 0.75 -1.68 5.30
N GLN A 49 1.48 -1.89 4.19
CA GLN A 49 2.84 -1.39 4.03
C GLN A 49 2.91 0.13 4.18
N LEU A 50 1.98 0.85 3.54
CA LEU A 50 1.93 2.30 3.60
C LEU A 50 1.60 2.82 5.00
N ARG A 51 0.74 2.13 5.75
CA ARG A 51 0.46 2.44 7.16
C ARG A 51 1.70 2.27 8.04
N VAL A 52 2.42 1.16 7.87
CA VAL A 52 3.65 0.89 8.62
C VAL A 52 4.71 1.96 8.30
N GLU A 53 4.88 2.29 7.03
CA GLU A 53 5.82 3.33 6.60
C GLU A 53 5.43 4.70 7.17
N ALA A 54 4.16 5.10 7.08
CA ALA A 54 3.68 6.35 7.65
C ALA A 54 3.88 6.41 9.17
N LYS A 55 3.68 5.29 9.88
CA LYS A 55 3.95 5.20 11.33
C LYS A 55 5.43 5.38 11.63
N ASN A 56 6.31 4.70 10.89
CA ASN A 56 7.76 4.82 11.05
C ASN A 56 8.24 6.26 10.81
N HIS A 57 7.73 6.92 9.77
CA HIS A 57 8.04 8.32 9.47
C HIS A 57 7.56 9.26 10.58
N ARG A 58 6.37 9.03 11.15
CA ARG A 58 5.88 9.80 12.30
C ARG A 58 6.77 9.63 13.53
N GLU A 59 7.15 8.39 13.86
CA GLU A 59 8.04 8.11 14.99
C GLU A 59 9.45 8.66 14.78
N PHE A 60 9.93 8.68 13.53
CA PHE A 60 11.19 9.34 13.17
C PHE A 60 11.11 10.84 13.40
N LEU A 61 10.06 11.51 12.89
CA LEU A 61 9.88 12.95 13.06
C LEU A 61 9.67 13.34 14.52
N ASP A 62 8.96 12.53 15.31
CA ASP A 62 8.78 12.78 16.73
C ASP A 62 10.10 12.67 17.51
N ARG A 63 10.93 11.67 17.19
CA ARG A 63 12.29 11.55 17.77
C ARG A 63 13.18 12.72 17.33
N LEU A 64 13.13 13.07 16.05
CA LEU A 64 13.84 14.21 15.51
C LEU A 64 13.42 15.50 16.22
N ARG A 65 12.14 15.70 16.53
CA ARG A 65 11.68 16.90 17.23
C ARG A 65 12.09 16.95 18.70
N ARG A 66 12.14 15.82 19.40
CA ARG A 66 12.30 15.78 20.88
C ARG A 66 13.74 15.54 21.36
N ASP A 67 14.59 14.94 20.55
CA ASP A 67 15.96 14.57 20.96
C ASP A 67 17.03 15.38 20.20
N PRO A 68 17.70 16.34 20.87
CA PRO A 68 18.78 17.12 20.28
C PRO A 68 19.99 16.27 19.84
N GLN A 69 20.26 15.12 20.48
CA GLN A 69 21.35 14.23 20.08
C GLN A 69 21.02 13.50 18.78
N TYR A 70 19.76 13.11 18.62
CA TYR A 70 19.26 12.46 17.40
C TYR A 70 19.23 13.42 16.21
N GLN A 71 18.87 14.69 16.42
CA GLN A 71 18.93 15.73 15.39
C GLN A 71 20.34 15.88 14.79
N ASP A 72 21.34 16.01 15.67
CA ASP A 72 22.72 16.21 15.24
C ASP A 72 23.27 14.97 14.52
N ALA A 73 22.92 13.77 14.99
CA ALA A 73 23.28 12.52 14.32
C ALA A 73 22.65 12.38 12.92
N VAL A 74 21.38 12.76 12.76
CA VAL A 74 20.69 12.77 11.46
C VAL A 74 21.31 13.83 10.54
N ALA A 75 21.53 15.05 11.04
CA ALA A 75 22.15 16.13 10.27
C ALA A 75 23.55 15.76 9.76
N ARG A 76 24.38 15.12 10.58
CA ARG A 76 25.72 14.64 10.18
C ARG A 76 25.65 13.54 9.12
N LYS A 77 24.66 12.65 9.21
CA LYS A 77 24.46 11.59 8.22
C LYS A 77 24.08 12.18 6.86
N GLU A 78 23.17 13.15 6.83
CA GLU A 78 22.76 13.85 5.60
C GLU A 78 23.87 14.75 5.03
N LEU A 79 24.67 15.39 5.89
CA LEU A 79 25.79 16.25 5.49
C LEU A 79 27.09 15.48 5.16
N GLY A 80 27.10 14.15 5.30
CA GLY A 80 28.26 13.31 4.99
C GLY A 80 29.40 13.36 6.04
N TYR A 81 29.16 13.93 7.22
CA TYR A 81 30.14 14.04 8.31
C TYR A 81 30.12 12.86 9.30
N GLY A 82 29.39 11.78 9.01
CA GLY A 82 29.26 10.62 9.90
C GLY A 82 30.48 9.69 9.93
N SER A 83 31.58 10.09 10.57
CA SER A 83 32.70 9.17 10.86
C SER A 83 32.63 8.62 12.29
N ALA A 84 32.87 7.32 12.44
CA ALA A 84 32.91 6.64 13.74
C ALA A 84 34.12 7.13 14.56
N GLY A 85 33.90 7.99 15.56
CA GLY A 85 34.94 8.42 16.53
C GLY A 85 35.12 9.92 16.73
N GLU A 86 34.25 10.76 16.17
CA GLU A 86 34.37 12.22 16.32
C GLU A 86 34.01 12.71 17.73
N ARG A 87 34.83 13.60 18.30
CA ARG A 87 34.60 14.21 19.63
C ARG A 87 33.58 15.34 19.52
N LEU A 88 32.40 15.14 20.12
CA LEU A 88 31.35 16.15 20.22
C LEU A 88 31.71 17.23 21.25
N TYR A 89 31.95 18.46 20.79
CA TYR A 89 32.06 19.62 21.67
C TYR A 89 30.67 20.25 21.84
N ARG A 90 30.13 20.24 23.06
CA ARG A 90 28.90 20.97 23.40
C ARG A 90 29.27 22.20 24.20
N PHE A 91 28.70 23.34 23.83
CA PHE A 91 28.76 24.51 24.69
C PHE A 91 27.96 24.23 25.96
N PRO A 92 28.51 24.49 27.15
CA PRO A 92 27.74 24.40 28.38
C PRO A 92 26.57 25.40 28.30
N GLU A 93 25.41 25.00 28.82
CA GLU A 93 24.30 25.93 28.99
C GLU A 93 24.76 27.05 29.91
N ILE A 94 24.76 28.28 29.38
CA ILE A 94 25.09 29.46 30.17
C ILE A 94 23.92 29.67 31.12
N ASP A 95 24.11 29.23 32.37
CA ASP A 95 23.22 29.52 33.49
C ASP A 95 23.18 31.05 33.66
N GLY A 96 22.16 31.70 33.09
CA GLY A 96 22.00 33.17 33.02
C GLY A 96 21.80 33.87 34.36
N ASN A 97 22.20 33.26 35.48
CA ASN A 97 22.01 33.75 36.84
C ASN A 97 23.33 33.83 37.64
N LYS A 98 24.48 33.98 36.96
CA LYS A 98 25.79 34.10 37.62
C LYS A 98 26.63 35.34 37.27
N GLU A 99 26.07 36.31 36.55
CA GLU A 99 26.78 37.58 36.26
C GLU A 99 26.29 38.79 37.07
N LEU A 100 25.56 38.56 38.17
CA LEU A 100 25.23 39.62 39.13
C LEU A 100 25.72 39.22 40.54
N LYS A 101 27.03 39.33 40.76
CA LYS A 101 27.60 39.55 42.09
C LYS A 101 28.99 40.16 42.02
#